data_AF-A0A239BQ98-F1
#
_entry.id   AF-A0A239BQ98-F1
#
_cell.length_a   1.000
_cell.length_b   1.000
_cell.length_c   1.000
_cell.angle_alpha   90.00
_cell.angle_beta   90.00
_cell.angle_gamma   90.00
#
_symmetry.space_group_name_H-M   'P 1'
#
loop_
_entity.id
_entity.type
_entity.pdbx_description
1 polymer ?
#
loop_
_entity_poly.entity_id
_entity_poly.type
_entity_poly.pdbx_seq_one_letter_code
_entity_poly.pdbx_strand_id
1 'polypeptide(L)'
;MHNYRFKRQTSRIGIFAGVTADALRQTTPPVRADHISDRVWLDTSRVTDGFRGTSLQLSRNEVGWLRTGLRHVADDITRAEATGHIIVVIHALEIVEVDYLEAALAPAIAGWAALEFGFTNRPAEIRLDDQTSEYVVCWTG
;
A
#
# COMPACT_ATOMS: atom_id res chain seq x y z
N MET A 1 -1.22 12.81 7.35
CA MET A 1 -1.51 12.51 5.93
C MET A 1 -0.28 12.76 5.08
N HIS A 2 0.33 11.69 4.60
CA HIS A 2 1.47 11.72 3.69
C HIS A 2 1.10 11.13 2.32
N ASN A 3 1.76 11.59 1.27
CA ASN A 3 1.68 11.03 -0.08
C ASN A 3 3.02 10.36 -0.41
N TYR A 4 2.97 9.12 -0.90
CA TYR A 4 4.12 8.39 -1.38
C TYR A 4 3.89 7.93 -2.81
N ARG A 5 4.92 8.05 -3.65
CA ARG A 5 4.87 7.63 -5.05
C ARG A 5 5.88 6.53 -5.30
N PHE A 6 5.38 5.34 -5.63
CA PHE A 6 6.19 4.30 -6.23
C PHE A 6 6.31 4.56 -7.73
N LYS A 7 7.55 4.72 -8.19
CA LYS A 7 7.88 4.85 -9.60
C LYS A 7 8.98 3.87 -9.95
N ARG A 8 8.75 3.07 -11.00
CA ARG A 8 9.79 2.24 -11.61
C ARG A 8 9.77 2.44 -13.10
N GLN A 9 10.95 2.61 -13.69
CA GLN A 9 11.11 2.74 -15.13
C GLN A 9 12.21 1.79 -15.57
N THR A 10 11.87 0.91 -16.51
CA THR A 10 12.82 0.04 -17.22
C THR A 10 12.83 0.43 -18.69
N SER A 11 13.69 -0.21 -19.49
CA SER A 11 13.67 -0.02 -20.95
C SER A 11 12.37 -0.50 -21.63
N ARG A 12 11.49 -1.20 -20.90
CA ARG A 12 10.28 -1.83 -21.45
C ARG A 12 8.98 -1.39 -20.79
N ILE A 13 9.02 -0.93 -19.55
CA ILE A 13 7.82 -0.67 -18.73
C ILE A 13 8.06 0.56 -17.84
N GLY A 14 7.11 1.48 -17.84
CA GLY A 14 6.93 2.49 -16.80
C GLY A 14 5.84 2.02 -15.84
N ILE A 15 6.09 2.10 -14.53
CA ILE A 15 5.12 1.76 -13.49
C ILE A 15 5.02 2.96 -12.56
N PHE A 16 3.80 3.42 -12.34
CA PHE A 16 3.52 4.51 -11.41
C PHE A 16 2.30 4.19 -10.55
N ALA A 17 2.47 4.30 -9.23
CA ALA A 17 1.38 4.25 -8.27
C ALA A 17 1.68 5.22 -7.12
N GLY A 18 0.81 6.21 -6.93
CA GLY A 18 0.83 7.08 -5.75
C GLY A 18 -0.22 6.65 -4.73
N VAL A 19 0.12 6.75 -3.46
CA VAL A 19 -0.76 6.45 -2.33
C VAL A 19 -0.75 7.64 -1.39
N THR A 20 -1.93 8.23 -1.17
CA THR A 20 -2.16 9.19 -0.09
C THR A 20 -2.94 8.51 1.02
N ALA A 21 -2.35 8.45 2.20
CA ALA A 21 -2.93 7.77 3.35
C ALA A 21 -2.60 8.48 4.67
N ASP A 22 -3.29 8.05 5.72
CA ASP A 22 -3.11 8.51 7.09
C ASP A 22 -3.10 7.32 8.08
N ALA A 23 -2.47 7.51 9.23
CA ALA A 23 -2.41 6.50 10.29
C ALA A 23 -3.21 6.96 11.52
N LEU A 24 -4.37 6.36 11.74
CA LEU A 24 -5.18 6.60 12.94
C LEU A 24 -4.76 5.66 14.06
N ARG A 25 -4.45 6.21 15.23
CA ARG A 25 -4.04 5.45 16.42
C ARG A 25 -5.24 5.34 17.37
N GLN A 26 -5.56 4.12 17.80
CA GLN A 26 -6.71 3.83 18.66
C GLN A 26 -6.33 2.88 19.80
N THR A 27 -7.06 2.96 20.91
CA THR A 27 -6.84 2.07 22.07
C THR A 27 -7.58 0.74 21.96
N THR A 28 -8.53 0.62 21.03
CA THR A 28 -9.34 -0.58 20.80
C THR A 28 -9.28 -1.03 19.34
N PRO A 29 -9.46 -2.33 19.03
CA PRO A 29 -9.53 -2.79 17.66
C PRO A 29 -10.68 -2.11 16.87
N PRO A 30 -10.45 -1.71 15.62
CA PRO A 30 -11.50 -1.15 14.78
C PRO A 30 -12.55 -2.19 14.38
N VAL A 31 -13.80 -1.75 14.25
CA VAL A 31 -14.93 -2.62 13.87
C VAL A 31 -15.13 -2.69 12.35
N ARG A 32 -14.64 -1.70 11.60
CA ARG A 32 -14.89 -1.53 10.15
C ARG A 32 -13.59 -1.26 9.38
N ALA A 33 -12.64 -2.17 9.50
CA ALA A 33 -11.40 -2.15 8.74
C ALA A 33 -10.94 -3.59 8.46
N ASP A 34 -10.16 -3.78 7.41
CA ASP A 34 -9.57 -5.08 7.08
C ASP A 34 -8.38 -5.36 8.00
N HIS A 35 -8.41 -6.50 8.68
CA HIS A 35 -7.30 -6.96 9.51
C HIS A 35 -6.07 -7.30 8.64
N ILE A 36 -4.93 -6.68 8.96
CA ILE A 36 -3.64 -6.97 8.32
C ILE A 36 -2.82 -7.91 9.21
N SER A 37 -2.61 -7.48 10.47
CA SER A 37 -1.89 -8.17 11.54
C SER A 37 -2.37 -7.67 12.90
N ASP A 38 -1.89 -8.27 13.99
CA ASP A 38 -2.29 -8.04 15.40
C ASP A 38 -2.82 -6.61 15.70
N ARG A 39 -2.02 -5.58 15.39
CA ARG A 39 -2.36 -4.18 15.68
C ARG A 39 -2.49 -3.30 14.44
N VAL A 40 -2.48 -3.87 13.23
CA VAL A 40 -2.51 -3.11 11.97
C VAL A 40 -3.75 -3.46 11.16
N TRP A 41 -4.45 -2.43 10.73
CA TRP A 41 -5.72 -2.51 10.00
C TRP A 41 -5.69 -1.59 8.78
N LEU A 42 -6.49 -1.92 7.77
CA LEU A 42 -6.60 -1.15 6.53
C LEU A 42 -8.05 -0.69 6.31
N ASP A 43 -8.26 0.60 6.07
CA ASP A 43 -9.53 1.16 5.64
C ASP A 43 -9.42 1.71 4.23
N THR A 44 -10.21 1.14 3.32
CA THR A 44 -10.34 1.54 1.90
C THR A 44 -11.77 1.96 1.55
N SER A 45 -12.60 2.27 2.54
CA SER A 45 -14.03 2.55 2.34
C SER A 45 -14.32 3.85 1.58
N ARG A 46 -13.35 4.78 1.54
CA ARG A 46 -13.50 6.12 0.96
C ARG A 46 -12.27 6.54 0.18
N VAL A 47 -11.92 5.78 -0.85
CA VAL A 47 -10.81 6.09 -1.75
C VAL A 47 -11.29 6.98 -2.89
N THR A 48 -10.47 7.97 -3.25
CA THR A 48 -10.65 8.79 -4.44
C THR A 48 -9.54 8.57 -5.46
N ASP A 49 -9.82 8.87 -6.72
CA ASP A 49 -8.81 9.07 -7.75
C ASP A 49 -8.00 10.32 -7.37
N GLY A 50 -6.69 10.15 -7.18
CA GLY A 50 -5.78 11.21 -6.74
C GLY A 50 -5.53 12.31 -7.78
N PHE A 51 -5.83 12.06 -9.06
CA PHE A 51 -5.72 13.04 -10.13
C PHE A 51 -7.04 13.77 -10.37
N ARG A 52 -8.17 13.07 -10.28
CA ARG A 52 -9.50 13.59 -10.63
C ARG A 52 -10.34 14.01 -9.44
N GLY A 53 -9.99 13.56 -8.24
CA GLY A 53 -10.74 13.81 -6.99
C GLY A 53 -12.10 13.10 -6.91
N THR A 54 -12.41 12.21 -7.84
CA THR A 54 -13.67 11.45 -7.89
C THR A 54 -13.58 10.18 -7.04
N SER A 55 -14.71 9.64 -6.57
CA SER A 55 -14.72 8.35 -5.87
C SER A 55 -14.12 7.26 -6.77
N LEU A 56 -13.21 6.47 -6.20
CA LEU A 56 -12.56 5.33 -6.84
C LEU A 56 -12.99 4.06 -6.13
N GLN A 57 -13.61 3.14 -6.89
CA GLN A 57 -14.00 1.83 -6.39
C GLN A 57 -12.85 0.85 -6.63
N LEU A 58 -12.24 0.36 -5.54
CA LEU A 58 -11.14 -0.58 -5.64
C LEU A 58 -11.64 -2.01 -5.91
N SER A 59 -10.95 -2.68 -6.82
CA SER A 59 -11.12 -4.11 -7.06
C SER A 59 -10.64 -4.92 -5.84
N ARG A 60 -11.10 -6.17 -5.73
CA ARG A 60 -10.62 -7.08 -4.67
C ARG A 60 -9.11 -7.32 -4.77
N ASN A 61 -8.56 -7.32 -5.98
CA ASN A 61 -7.14 -7.54 -6.21
C ASN A 61 -6.32 -6.33 -5.78
N GLU A 62 -6.80 -5.11 -6.07
CA GLU A 62 -6.16 -3.87 -5.63
C GLU A 62 -6.11 -3.78 -4.11
N VAL A 63 -7.23 -4.08 -3.43
CA VAL A 63 -7.26 -4.20 -1.96
C VAL A 63 -6.30 -5.31 -1.50
N GLY A 64 -6.27 -6.44 -2.20
CA GLY A 64 -5.33 -7.53 -1.95
C GLY A 64 -3.87 -7.07 -1.97
N TRP A 65 -3.45 -6.27 -2.95
CA TRP A 65 -2.10 -5.75 -3.04
C TRP A 65 -1.77 -4.73 -1.96
N LEU A 66 -2.70 -3.84 -1.61
CA LEU A 66 -2.54 -2.95 -0.45
C LEU A 66 -2.32 -3.74 0.85
N ARG A 67 -3.11 -4.80 1.05
CA ARG A 67 -2.96 -5.71 2.20
C ARG A 67 -1.61 -6.43 2.18
N THR A 68 -1.16 -6.90 1.01
CA THR A 68 0.14 -7.56 0.85
C THR A 68 1.28 -6.63 1.24
N GLY A 69 1.27 -5.37 0.75
CA GLY A 69 2.27 -4.36 1.10
C GLY A 69 2.30 -4.06 2.60
N LEU A 70 1.14 -3.80 3.22
CA LEU A 70 1.07 -3.55 4.65
C LEU A 70 1.48 -4.76 5.49
N ARG A 71 1.08 -5.97 5.08
CA ARG A 71 1.47 -7.19 5.80
C ARG A 71 2.98 -7.41 5.76
N HIS A 72 3.64 -7.04 4.66
CA HIS A 72 5.09 -7.12 4.55
C HIS A 72 5.82 -6.26 5.59
N VAL A 73 5.30 -5.06 5.89
CA VAL A 73 5.92 -4.10 6.82
C VAL A 73 5.23 -4.03 8.18
N ALA A 74 4.28 -4.93 8.46
CA ALA A 74 3.45 -4.89 9.66
C ALA A 74 4.27 -4.97 10.96
N ASP A 75 5.33 -5.77 10.97
CA ASP A 75 6.21 -5.91 12.12
C ASP A 75 7.02 -4.63 12.38
N ASP A 76 7.44 -3.94 11.32
CA ASP A 76 8.17 -2.67 11.43
C ASP A 76 7.25 -1.55 11.94
N ILE A 77 5.99 -1.50 11.46
CA ILE A 77 4.96 -0.61 12.00
C ILE A 77 4.74 -0.89 13.49
N THR A 78 4.57 -2.16 13.85
CA THR A 78 4.32 -2.61 15.24
C THR A 78 5.50 -2.27 16.17
N ARG A 79 6.73 -2.29 15.65
CA ARG A 79 7.94 -1.89 16.39
C ARG A 79 8.04 -0.38 16.54
N ALA A 80 7.70 0.39 15.51
CA ALA A 80 7.69 1.86 15.56
C ALA A 80 6.61 2.40 16.53
N GLU A 81 5.50 1.67 16.67
CA GLU A 81 4.36 2.05 17.49
C GLU A 81 4.05 0.97 18.53
N ALA A 82 4.73 1.07 19.67
CA ALA A 82 4.71 0.04 20.72
C ALA A 82 3.34 -0.18 21.36
N THR A 83 2.40 0.76 21.24
CA THR A 83 1.08 0.69 21.90
C THR A 83 -0.05 1.10 20.98
N GLY A 84 -1.24 0.52 21.20
CA GLY A 84 -2.44 0.82 20.44
C GLY A 84 -2.57 0.05 19.12
N HIS A 85 -3.74 0.19 18.51
CA HIS A 85 -4.08 -0.28 17.17
C HIS A 85 -3.93 0.85 16.18
N ILE A 86 -3.49 0.52 14.97
CA ILE A 86 -3.23 1.43 13.87
C ILE A 86 -4.18 1.09 12.74
N ILE A 87 -4.93 2.08 12.28
CA ILE A 87 -5.72 2.00 11.06
C ILE A 87 -5.01 2.83 10.01
N VAL A 88 -4.56 2.17 8.95
CA VAL A 88 -4.08 2.83 7.74
C VAL A 88 -5.29 3.16 6.88
N VAL A 89 -5.61 4.43 6.74
CA VAL A 89 -6.75 4.92 5.96
C VAL A 89 -6.24 5.38 4.60
N ILE A 90 -6.69 4.74 3.53
CA ILE A 90 -6.37 5.16 2.17
C ILE A 90 -7.35 6.25 1.75
N HIS A 91 -6.83 7.44 1.45
CA HIS A 91 -7.63 8.56 0.99
C HIS A 91 -7.66 8.66 -0.53
N ALA A 92 -6.51 8.50 -1.19
CA ALA A 92 -6.44 8.60 -2.64
C ALA A 92 -5.36 7.69 -3.24
N LEU A 93 -5.61 7.23 -4.46
CA LEU A 93 -4.63 6.56 -5.30
C LEU A 93 -4.37 7.36 -6.57
N GLU A 94 -3.11 7.64 -6.87
CA GLU A 94 -2.69 8.25 -8.13
C GLU A 94 -2.28 7.11 -9.08
N ILE A 95 -3.18 6.71 -9.98
CA ILE A 95 -2.98 5.62 -10.96
C ILE A 95 -2.93 6.20 -12.36
N VAL A 96 -1.93 5.82 -13.15
CA VAL A 96 -1.85 6.13 -14.59
C VAL A 96 -2.18 4.85 -15.36
N GLU A 97 -3.40 4.77 -15.90
CA GLU A 97 -3.98 3.53 -16.46
C GLU A 97 -3.08 2.80 -17.47
N VAL A 98 -2.40 3.54 -18.36
CA VAL A 98 -1.53 2.95 -19.39
C VAL A 98 -0.27 2.26 -18.85
N ASP A 99 0.12 2.61 -17.62
CA ASP A 99 1.32 2.15 -16.92
C ASP A 99 0.95 1.43 -15.61
N TYR A 100 -0.33 1.06 -15.46
CA TYR A 100 -0.84 0.53 -14.21
C TYR A 100 -0.66 -0.97 -14.10
N LEU A 101 0.02 -1.38 -13.03
CA LEU A 101 0.04 -2.75 -12.54
C LEU A 101 -0.48 -2.73 -11.11
N GLU A 102 -1.56 -3.45 -10.82
CA GLU A 102 -2.14 -3.51 -9.46
C GLU A 102 -1.10 -3.92 -8.41
N ALA A 103 -0.14 -4.78 -8.80
CA ALA A 103 1.00 -5.19 -7.97
C ALA A 103 1.87 -4.02 -7.48
N ALA A 104 1.84 -2.87 -8.15
CA ALA A 104 2.53 -1.66 -7.72
C ALA A 104 1.94 -1.02 -6.46
N LEU A 105 0.69 -1.33 -6.10
CA LEU A 105 0.08 -0.83 -4.86
C LEU A 105 0.78 -1.38 -3.61
N ALA A 106 1.29 -2.61 -3.64
CA ALA A 106 2.02 -3.19 -2.52
C ALA A 106 3.29 -2.42 -2.13
N PRO A 107 4.25 -2.19 -3.03
CA PRO A 107 5.42 -1.39 -2.68
C PRO A 107 5.10 0.09 -2.47
N ALA A 108 4.03 0.62 -3.09
CA ALA A 108 3.59 1.99 -2.83
C ALA A 108 3.11 2.17 -1.38
N ILE A 109 2.25 1.29 -0.87
CA ILE A 109 1.80 1.39 0.52
C ILE A 109 2.89 1.04 1.53
N ALA A 110 3.78 0.10 1.21
CA ALA A 110 4.93 -0.22 2.07
C ALA A 110 5.89 0.98 2.17
N GLY A 111 6.16 1.66 1.06
CA GLY A 111 6.97 2.88 1.04
C GLY A 111 6.31 4.06 1.75
N TRP A 112 4.98 4.19 1.63
CA TRP A 112 4.22 5.15 2.44
C TRP A 112 4.38 4.86 3.94
N ALA A 113 4.22 3.60 4.36
CA ALA A 113 4.34 3.24 5.77
C ALA A 113 5.76 3.49 6.31
N ALA A 114 6.79 3.18 5.53
CA ALA A 114 8.18 3.47 5.88
C ALA A 114 8.40 4.97 6.14
N LEU A 115 7.82 5.82 5.29
CA LEU A 115 7.85 7.28 5.47
C LEU A 115 7.08 7.74 6.71
N GLU A 116 5.85 7.25 6.90
CA GLU A 116 4.98 7.63 8.02
C GLU A 116 5.55 7.23 9.39
N PHE A 117 6.08 6.01 9.50
CA PHE A 117 6.54 5.44 10.77
C PHE A 117 8.07 5.54 10.96
N GLY A 118 8.78 6.14 10.01
CA GLY A 118 10.21 6.44 10.14
C GLY A 118 11.15 5.23 10.13
N PHE A 119 10.76 4.14 9.46
CA PHE A 119 11.64 2.96 9.26
C PHE A 119 12.20 2.90 7.84
N THR A 120 13.26 2.11 7.64
CA THR A 120 13.90 1.96 6.34
C THR A 120 12.98 1.24 5.36
N ASN A 121 12.63 1.91 4.25
CA ASN A 121 11.88 1.28 3.17
C ASN A 121 12.71 0.17 2.51
N ARG A 122 12.14 -1.03 2.40
CA ARG A 122 12.80 -2.16 1.72
C ARG A 122 12.50 -2.08 0.22
N PRO A 123 13.52 -2.08 -0.65
CA PRO A 123 13.29 -2.07 -2.09
C PRO A 123 12.47 -3.29 -2.52
N ALA A 124 11.62 -3.10 -3.51
CA ALA A 124 10.81 -4.16 -4.10
C ALA A 124 10.94 -4.15 -5.62
N GLU A 125 10.91 -5.35 -6.19
CA GLU A 125 10.86 -5.59 -7.61
C GLU A 125 9.53 -6.21 -7.98
N ILE A 126 8.89 -5.68 -9.03
CA ILE A 126 7.75 -6.33 -9.68
C ILE A 126 8.28 -7.10 -10.87
N ARG A 127 7.95 -8.39 -10.96
CA ARG A 127 8.27 -9.27 -12.11
C ARG A 127 7.04 -10.05 -12.55
N LEU A 128 7.03 -10.48 -13.80
CA LEU A 128 6.07 -11.47 -14.28
C LEU A 128 6.55 -12.84 -13.82
N ASP A 129 5.68 -13.62 -13.20
CA ASP A 129 5.93 -15.02 -12.88
C ASP A 129 5.61 -15.88 -14.12
N ASP A 130 6.62 -16.59 -14.62
CA ASP A 130 6.53 -17.42 -15.82
C ASP A 130 5.58 -18.62 -15.64
N GLN A 131 5.30 -19.05 -14.40
CA GLN A 131 4.43 -20.21 -14.14
C GLN A 131 2.95 -19.84 -14.11
N THR A 132 2.63 -18.67 -13.57
CA THR A 132 1.25 -18.21 -13.37
C THR A 132 0.83 -17.16 -14.40
N SER A 133 1.79 -16.56 -15.11
CA SER A 133 1.58 -15.36 -15.94
C SER A 133 1.01 -14.18 -15.15
N GLU A 134 1.22 -14.17 -13.83
CA GLU A 134 0.79 -13.09 -12.93
C GLU A 134 1.99 -12.23 -12.51
N TYR A 135 1.74 -10.95 -12.22
CA TYR A 135 2.77 -10.08 -11.66
C TYR A 135 2.94 -10.34 -10.17
N VAL A 136 4.18 -10.55 -9.73
CA VAL A 136 4.54 -10.76 -8.32
C VAL A 136 5.47 -9.69 -7.81
N VAL A 137 5.36 -9.37 -6.52
CA VAL A 137 6.27 -8.44 -5.82
C VAL A 137 7.33 -9.26 -5.09
N CYS A 138 8.59 -9.07 -5.48
CA CYS A 138 9.76 -9.64 -4.84
C CYS A 138 10.42 -8.57 -3.97
N TRP A 139 10.34 -8.74 -2.66
CA TRP A 139 11.00 -7.89 -1.69
C TRP A 139 12.49 -8.21 -1.65
N THR A 140 13.34 -7.20 -1.77
CA THR A 140 14.80 -7.36 -1.69
C THR A 140 15.29 -6.63 -0.45
N GLY A 141 15.56 -7.37 0.62
CA GLY A 141 16.00 -6.83 1.91
C GLY A 141 16.01 -7.88 3.01
#